data_AF-A0A940JIQ2-F1
#
_entry.id   AF-A0A940JIQ2-F1
#
_cell.length_a   1.000
_cell.length_b   1.000
_cell.length_c   1.000
_cell.angle_alpha   90.00
_cell.angle_beta   90.00
_cell.angle_gamma   90.00
#
_symmetry.space_group_name_H-M   'P 1'
#
loop_
_entity.id
_entity.type
_entity.pdbx_description
1 polymer ?
#
loop_
_entity_poly.entity_id
_entity_poly.type
_entity_poly.pdbx_seq_one_letter_code
_entity_poly.pdbx_strand_id
1 'polypeptide(L)' 'VGVIHKITNLISGEMRININAMTIEAKDGLFYGNVKIYVHDKEELDALVDKLKKLPGIETVDRYDTETVE' A
#
# COMPACT_ATOMS: atom_id res chain seq x y z
N VAL A 1 -6.98 11.80 11.91
CA VAL A 1 -5.93 10.84 11.49
C VAL A 1 -6.06 10.63 9.98
N GLY A 2 -5.02 10.94 9.20
CA GLY A 2 -5.07 10.93 7.73
C GLY A 2 -4.94 9.55 7.10
N VAL A 3 -5.27 9.42 5.80
CA VAL A 3 -5.25 8.14 5.04
C VAL A 3 -3.84 7.54 5.01
N ILE A 4 -2.80 8.36 4.77
CA ILE A 4 -1.41 7.90 4.71
C ILE A 4 -0.99 7.19 6.00
N HIS A 5 -1.35 7.75 7.16
CA HIS A 5 -1.05 7.14 8.45
C HIS A 5 -1.74 5.78 8.63
N LYS A 6 -2.98 5.64 8.14
CA LYS A 6 -3.70 4.35 8.21
C LYS A 6 -3.00 3.29 7.36
N ILE A 7 -2.52 3.66 6.17
CA ILE A 7 -1.76 2.77 5.29
C ILE A 7 -0.47 2.32 5.96
N THR A 8 0.35 3.25 6.46
CA THR A 8 1.63 2.90 7.08
C THR A 8 1.46 2.12 8.38
N ASN A 9 0.44 2.44 9.19
CA ASN A 9 0.12 1.68 10.39
C ASN A 9 -0.32 0.25 10.07
N LEU A 10 -1.16 0.05 9.05
CA LEU A 10 -1.57 -1.29 8.62
C LEU A 10 -0.36 -2.12 8.18
N ILE A 11 0.50 -1.56 7.32
CA ILE A 11 1.64 -2.29 6.75
C ILE A 11 2.68 -2.60 7.84
N SER A 12 3.22 -1.57 8.50
CA SER A 12 4.36 -1.74 9.39
C SER A 12 3.98 -1.96 10.86
N GLY A 13 2.85 -1.42 11.31
CA GLY A 13 2.40 -1.57 12.70
C GLY A 13 1.66 -2.89 12.95
N GLU A 14 0.65 -3.17 12.12
CA GLU A 14 -0.23 -4.33 12.30
C GLU A 14 0.33 -5.58 11.65
N MET A 15 0.70 -5.50 10.36
CA MET A 15 1.22 -6.65 9.61
C MET A 15 2.72 -6.88 9.79
N ARG A 16 3.44 -5.90 10.37
CA ARG A 16 4.90 -5.95 10.59
C ARG A 16 5.70 -6.15 9.29
N ILE A 17 5.14 -5.70 8.17
CA ILE A 17 5.79 -5.72 6.86
C ILE A 17 6.69 -4.50 6.73
N ASN A 18 7.89 -4.74 6.18
CA ASN A 18 8.85 -3.67 5.92
C ASN A 18 8.51 -2.95 4.61
N ILE A 19 8.34 -1.63 4.71
CA ILE A 19 8.22 -0.74 3.54
C ILE A 19 9.62 -0.42 3.04
N ASN A 20 9.88 -0.73 1.78
CA ASN A 20 11.13 -0.41 1.09
C ASN A 20 11.11 1.02 0.53
N ALA A 21 10.00 1.38 -0.12
CA ALA A 21 9.81 2.70 -0.70
C ALA A 21 8.31 3.02 -0.74
N MET A 22 7.97 4.30 -0.62
CA MET A 22 6.60 4.77 -0.75
C MET A 22 6.60 6.15 -1.41
N THR A 23 5.82 6.31 -2.46
CA THR A 23 5.55 7.61 -3.09
C THR A 23 4.06 7.91 -2.98
N ILE A 24 3.71 9.14 -2.64
CA ILE A 24 2.32 9.59 -2.55
C ILE A 24 2.25 11.01 -3.08
N GLU A 25 1.31 11.24 -3.99
CA GLU A 25 1.03 12.52 -4.62
C GLU A 25 -0.45 12.85 -4.46
N ALA A 26 -0.74 14.13 -4.25
CA ALA A 26 -2.10 14.64 -4.21
C ALA A 26 -2.40 15.38 -5.52
N LYS A 27 -3.43 14.95 -6.23
CA LYS A 27 -3.87 15.57 -7.48
C LYS A 27 -5.39 15.63 -7.50
N ASP A 28 -5.93 16.83 -7.75
CA ASP A 28 -7.37 17.08 -7.88
C ASP A 28 -8.20 16.58 -6.68
N GLY A 29 -7.64 16.69 -5.47
CA GLY A 29 -8.29 16.24 -4.23
C GLY A 29 -8.22 14.72 -3.97
N LEU A 30 -7.57 13.96 -4.85
CA LEU A 30 -7.32 12.54 -4.72
C LEU A 30 -5.85 12.27 -4.40
N PHE A 31 -5.59 11.18 -3.69
CA PHE A 31 -4.24 10.72 -3.41
C PHE A 31 -3.93 9.50 -4.27
N TYR A 32 -2.78 9.53 -4.93
CA TYR A 32 -2.25 8.41 -5.69
C TYR A 32 -0.87 8.09 -5.16
N GLY A 33 -0.51 6.82 -5.12
CA GLY A 33 0.77 6.44 -4.58
C GLY A 33 1.13 5.01 -4.86
N ASN A 34 2.42 4.74 -4.75
CA ASN A 34 3.00 3.43 -4.92
C ASN A 34 3.71 3.04 -3.63
N VAL A 35 3.57 1.77 -3.22
CA VAL A 35 4.25 1.24 -2.05
C VAL A 35 5.00 -0.01 -2.45
N LYS A 36 6.32 0.03 -2.30
CA LYS A 36 7.20 -1.12 -2.46
C LYS A 36 7.49 -1.70 -1.09
N ILE A 37 7.26 -3.00 -0.94
CA ILE A 37 7.39 -3.73 0.32
C ILE A 37 8.22 -4.99 0.13
N TYR A 38 8.74 -5.51 1.24
CA TYR A 38 9.34 -6.84 1.28
C TYR A 38 8.36 -7.82 1.92
N VAL A 39 7.99 -8.85 1.18
CA VAL A 39 7.11 -9.95 1.64
C VAL A 39 7.85 -11.27 1.58
N HIS A 40 7.50 -12.19 2.46
CA HIS A 40 8.09 -13.52 2.52
C HIS A 40 7.49 -14.46 1.48
N ASP A 41 6.20 -14.30 1.23
CA ASP A 41 5.43 -15.10 0.28
C ASP A 41 4.30 -14.29 -0.35
N LYS A 42 3.60 -14.93 -1.29
CA LYS A 42 2.48 -14.33 -2.00
C LYS A 42 1.24 -14.13 -1.11
N GLU A 43 1.01 -15.01 -0.13
CA GLU A 43 -0.17 -14.96 0.74
C GLU A 43 -0.15 -13.71 1.64
N GLU A 44 1.04 -13.33 2.12
CA GLU A 44 1.25 -12.09 2.87
C GLU A 44 0.88 -10.86 2.04
N LEU A 45 1.28 -10.83 0.76
CA LEU A 45 0.91 -9.77 -0.18
C LEU A 45 -0.59 -9.77 -0.47
N ASP A 46 -1.19 -10.95 -0.68
CA ASP A 46 -2.64 -11.11 -0.86
C ASP A 46 -3.41 -10.51 0.33
N ALA A 47 -3.03 -10.89 1.54
CA ALA A 47 -3.64 -10.42 2.77
C ALA A 47 -3.50 -8.90 2.95
N LEU A 48 -2.35 -8.32 2.58
CA LEU A 48 -2.15 -6.88 2.66
C LEU A 48 -3.08 -6.14 1.71
N VAL A 49 -3.18 -6.57 0.45
CA VAL A 49 -4.07 -5.94 -0.54
C VAL A 49 -5.52 -5.98 -0.08
N ASP A 50 -5.97 -7.12 0.45
CA ASP A 50 -7.34 -7.26 0.96
C ASP A 50 -7.62 -6.34 2.15
N LYS A 51 -6.65 -6.14 3.04
CA LYS A 51 -6.78 -5.21 4.16
C LYS A 51 -6.74 -3.75 3.72
N LEU A 52 -5.88 -3.39 2.76
CA LEU A 52 -5.81 -2.04 2.21
C LEU A 52 -7.13 -1.65 1.54
N LYS A 53 -7.74 -2.54 0.76
CA LYS A 53 -9.06 -2.32 0.12
C LYS A 53 -10.20 -2.10 1.12
N LYS A 54 -10.04 -2.58 2.37
CA LYS A 54 -11.03 -2.39 3.44
C LYS A 54 -10.84 -1.09 4.22
N LEU A 55 -9.73 -0.37 4.01
CA LEU A 55 -9.50 0.90 4.71
C LEU A 55 -10.45 1.98 4.17
N PRO A 56 -11.16 2.71 5.05
CA PRO A 56 -12.02 3.81 4.63
C PRO A 56 -11.23 4.90 3.89
N GLY A 57 -11.67 5.22 2.68
CA GLY A 57 -11.05 6.22 1.80
C GLY A 57 -10.06 5.67 0.79
N ILE A 58 -9.88 4.34 0.71
CA ILE A 58 -9.16 3.67 -0.37
C ILE A 58 -10.18 3.19 -1.40
N GLU A 59 -10.00 3.61 -2.66
CA GLU A 59 -10.89 3.24 -3.76
C GLU A 59 -10.34 2.06 -4.56
N THR A 60 -9.05 2.08 -4.88
CA THR A 60 -8.38 1.03 -5.65
C THR A 60 -7.05 0.63 -5.01
N VAL A 61 -6.70 -0.65 -5.18
CA VAL A 61 -5.40 -1.21 -4.79
C VAL A 61 -5.06 -2.30 -5.78
N ASP A 62 -4.02 -2.05 -6.57
CA ASP A 62 -3.54 -2.96 -7.61
C ASP A 62 -2.10 -3.38 -7.33
N ARG A 63 -1.79 -4.62 -7.72
CA ARG A 63 -0.44 -5.15 -7.65
C ARG A 63 0.15 -5.11 -9.04
N TYR A 64 1.38 -4.64 -9.15
CA TYR A 64 2.09 -4.58 -10.41
C TYR A 64 3.55 -4.95 -10.18
N ASP A 65 4.16 -5.58 -11.18
CA ASP A 65 5.57 -5.93 -11.13
C ASP A 65 6.43 -4.69 -11.31
N THR A 66 7.38 -4.49 -10.39
CA THR A 66 8.29 -3.35 -10.47
C THR A 66 9.26 -3.38 -11.66
N GLU A 67 9.27 -4.46 -12.44
CA GLU A 67 10.09 -4.63 -13.64
C GLU A 67 9.39 -4.18 -14.94
N THR A 68 8.10 -3.80 -14.87
CA THR A 68 7.32 -3.41 -16.06
C THR A 68 7.21 -1.91 -16.29
N VAL A 69 7.94 -1.10 -15.54
CA VAL A 69 8.02 0.36 -15.74
C VAL A 69 9.33 0.69 -16.46
N GLU A 70 9.35 0.47 -17.77
CA GLU A 70 10.29 1.16 -18.69
C GLU A 70 9.65 2.43 -19.25
#